data_AF-A0A0Q9YTI4-F1
#
_entry.id   AF-A0A0Q9YTI4-F1
#
_cell.length_a   1.000
_cell.length_b   1.000
_cell.length_c   1.000
_cell.angle_alpha   90.00
_cell.angle_beta   90.00
_cell.angle_gamma   90.00
#
_symmetry.space_group_name_H-M   'P 1'
#
loop_
_entity.id
_entity.type
_entity.pdbx_description
1 polymer ?
#
loop_
_entity_poly.entity_id
_entity_poly.type
_entity_poly.pdbx_seq_one_letter_code
_entity_poly.pdbx_strand_id
1 'polypeptide(L)'
;MQIIAIILTFMIGSFLEFAWAGEPILGPVKAPAASASSTNNLVNKKAWIENMQNNLPSLLCKKDQHFMTCFKITENECVDLNKLFVQACLNNVSLALPAELNSDEATRWGSVIGQCTFDLYEKFMQSKKVSKPECNQQAKTKP
;
A
#
# COMPACT_ATOMS: atom_id res chain seq x y z
N MET A 1 23.17 -13.43 -49.64
CA MET A 1 24.22 -14.29 -49.06
C MET A 1 23.61 -15.03 -47.90
N GLN A 2 23.59 -16.35 -48.04
CA GLN A 2 23.01 -17.35 -47.14
C GLN A 2 24.14 -17.97 -46.30
N ILE A 3 23.83 -18.29 -45.04
CA ILE A 3 24.30 -19.47 -44.27
C ILE A 3 25.77 -19.54 -43.80
N ILE A 4 25.96 -19.51 -42.47
CA ILE A 4 26.89 -20.34 -41.68
C ILE A 4 26.13 -20.60 -40.35
N ALA A 5 25.51 -21.77 -40.12
CA ALA A 5 26.09 -23.02 -39.58
C ALA A 5 26.74 -22.85 -38.18
N ILE A 6 26.66 -23.70 -37.14
CA ILE A 6 25.86 -24.88 -36.74
C ILE A 6 26.52 -25.31 -35.39
N ILE A 7 25.68 -25.54 -34.36
CA ILE A 7 25.72 -26.61 -33.32
C ILE A 7 26.82 -26.64 -32.19
N LEU A 8 26.33 -27.07 -31.01
CA LEU A 8 26.97 -27.64 -29.78
C LEU A 8 27.42 -26.60 -28.75
N THR A 9 26.96 -26.59 -27.49
CA THR A 9 26.89 -27.64 -26.44
C THR A 9 25.90 -27.15 -25.36
N PHE A 10 24.82 -27.84 -24.97
CA PHE A 10 24.71 -28.92 -23.96
C PHE A 10 25.60 -28.81 -22.70
N MET A 11 24.95 -29.01 -21.54
CA MET A 11 25.48 -29.29 -20.19
C MET A 11 25.91 -28.08 -19.35
N ILE A 12 25.13 -27.73 -18.32
CA ILE A 12 25.23 -28.18 -16.91
C ILE A 12 26.40 -27.52 -16.16
N GLY A 13 26.04 -26.78 -15.11
CA GLY A 13 26.77 -26.75 -13.84
C GLY A 13 27.92 -25.78 -13.75
N SER A 14 27.77 -24.77 -12.89
CA SER A 14 28.78 -24.36 -11.89
C SER A 14 28.27 -23.15 -11.10
N PHE A 15 27.29 -23.41 -10.23
CA PHE A 15 27.10 -22.62 -9.03
C PHE A 15 28.16 -23.10 -8.01
N LEU A 16 29.34 -22.48 -8.06
CA LEU A 16 30.30 -22.35 -6.96
C LEU A 16 30.15 -20.89 -6.47
N GLU A 17 30.12 -20.51 -5.20
CA GLU A 17 30.33 -21.13 -3.91
C GLU A 17 29.75 -20.13 -2.88
N PHE A 18 28.86 -20.57 -2.00
CA PHE A 18 28.73 -19.94 -0.68
C PHE A 18 28.71 -21.07 0.34
N ALA A 19 29.93 -21.47 0.73
CA ALA A 19 30.17 -22.36 1.85
C ALA A 19 29.75 -21.65 3.15
N TRP A 20 28.58 -22.01 3.67
CA TRP A 20 28.27 -21.86 5.09
C TRP A 20 28.41 -23.23 5.73
N ALA A 21 29.56 -23.45 6.36
CA ALA A 21 29.76 -24.56 7.28
C ALA A 21 29.02 -24.25 8.58
N GLY A 22 28.00 -25.03 8.90
CA GLY A 22 27.30 -25.04 10.19
C GLY A 22 26.65 -26.41 10.36
N GLU A 23 27.13 -27.17 11.33
CA GLU A 23 26.75 -28.57 11.59
C GLU A 23 25.27 -28.73 12.02
N PRO A 24 24.65 -29.90 11.76
CA PRO A 24 23.29 -30.21 12.19
C PRO A 24 23.29 -30.85 13.59
N ILE A 25 22.71 -30.17 14.58
CA ILE A 25 22.25 -30.81 15.83
C ILE A 25 20.73 -30.94 15.79
N LEU A 26 20.24 -32.03 15.18
CA LEU A 26 18.84 -32.45 15.23
C LEU A 26 18.57 -33.21 16.54
N GLY A 27 18.12 -32.49 17.56
CA GLY A 27 17.26 -33.07 18.59
C GLY A 27 15.78 -32.95 18.17
N PRO A 28 14.87 -33.81 18.66
CA PRO A 28 13.45 -33.71 18.36
C PRO A 28 12.83 -32.54 19.14
N VAL A 29 12.81 -31.34 18.54
CA VAL A 29 12.03 -30.24 19.10
C VAL A 29 10.57 -30.47 18.75
N LYS A 30 9.81 -30.92 19.74
CA LYS A 30 8.34 -30.93 19.71
C LYS A 30 7.87 -29.49 19.46
N ALA A 31 7.51 -29.18 18.21
CA ALA A 31 6.99 -27.88 17.86
C ALA A 31 5.75 -27.58 18.70
N PRO A 32 5.70 -26.47 19.46
CA PRO A 32 4.42 -26.00 19.96
C PRO A 32 3.56 -25.67 18.75
N ALA A 33 2.37 -26.27 18.68
CA ALA A 33 1.37 -25.88 17.71
C ALA A 33 1.13 -24.37 17.88
N ALA A 34 1.57 -23.59 16.90
CA ALA A 34 1.19 -22.20 16.79
C ALA A 34 -0.31 -22.18 16.52
N SER A 35 -1.11 -21.97 17.57
CA SER A 35 -2.52 -21.62 17.44
C SER A 35 -2.58 -20.33 16.62
N ALA A 36 -2.96 -20.45 15.35
CA ALA A 36 -3.47 -19.34 14.57
C ALA A 36 -4.78 -18.88 15.21
N SER A 37 -4.71 -18.00 16.21
CA SER A 37 -5.87 -17.26 16.67
C SER A 37 -6.19 -16.20 15.61
N SER A 38 -6.98 -16.61 14.62
CA SER A 38 -7.73 -15.70 13.75
C SER A 38 -8.83 -15.05 14.60
N THR A 39 -8.45 -14.12 15.47
CA THR A 39 -9.43 -13.29 16.16
C THR A 39 -10.07 -12.40 15.10
N ASN A 40 -11.32 -12.69 14.73
CA ASN A 40 -12.13 -11.79 13.91
C ASN A 40 -12.27 -10.48 14.69
N ASN A 41 -11.33 -9.56 14.48
CA ASN A 41 -11.28 -8.28 15.16
C ASN A 41 -12.32 -7.38 14.48
N LEU A 42 -13.52 -7.37 15.05
CA LEU A 42 -14.61 -6.50 14.63
C LEU A 42 -14.39 -5.11 15.20
N VAL A 43 -14.37 -4.12 14.32
CA VAL A 43 -14.20 -2.70 14.67
C VAL A 43 -15.54 -2.00 14.50
N ASN A 44 -15.99 -1.31 15.54
CA ASN A 44 -17.21 -0.51 15.45
C ASN A 44 -17.06 0.60 14.39
N LYS A 45 -18.10 0.81 13.58
CA LYS A 45 -18.17 1.84 12.53
C LYS A 45 -17.71 3.21 12.99
N LYS A 46 -18.19 3.68 14.16
CA LYS A 46 -17.87 5.01 14.67
C LYS A 46 -16.37 5.12 14.95
N ALA A 47 -15.81 4.13 15.66
CA ALA A 47 -14.39 4.09 15.98
C ALA A 47 -13.52 4.01 14.71
N TRP A 48 -13.95 3.25 13.72
CA TRP A 48 -13.27 3.15 12.43
C TRP A 48 -13.28 4.48 11.66
N ILE A 49 -14.43 5.16 11.59
CA ILE A 49 -14.55 6.49 10.97
C ILE A 49 -13.65 7.51 11.68
N GLU A 50 -13.71 7.58 13.01
CA GLU A 50 -12.88 8.49 13.80
C GLU A 50 -11.39 8.22 13.59
N ASN A 51 -10.99 6.96 13.54
CA ASN A 51 -9.62 6.58 13.24
C ASN A 51 -9.18 7.06 11.84
N MET A 52 -10.03 6.90 10.83
CA MET A 52 -9.73 7.39 9.47
C MET A 52 -9.62 8.92 9.45
N GLN A 53 -10.53 9.65 10.11
CA GLN A 53 -10.49 11.12 10.16
C GLN A 53 -9.22 11.65 10.83
N ASN A 54 -8.80 11.01 11.92
CA ASN A 54 -7.71 11.52 12.75
C ASN A 54 -6.33 11.13 12.21
N ASN A 55 -6.19 9.93 11.62
CA ASN A 55 -4.88 9.37 11.27
C ASN A 55 -4.60 9.38 9.77
N LEU A 56 -5.61 9.18 8.91
CA LEU A 56 -5.37 9.07 7.48
C LEU A 56 -4.72 10.33 6.88
N PRO A 57 -5.14 11.57 7.22
CA PRO A 57 -4.53 12.77 6.66
C PRO A 57 -3.03 12.91 6.92
N SER A 58 -2.58 12.60 8.14
CA SER A 58 -1.15 12.68 8.48
C SER A 58 -0.34 11.57 7.83
N LEU A 59 -0.91 10.36 7.71
CA LEU A 59 -0.27 9.25 7.01
C LEU A 59 -0.03 9.54 5.53
N LEU A 60 -1.00 10.20 4.88
CA LEU A 60 -0.93 10.58 3.46
C LEU A 60 0.07 11.72 3.18
N CYS A 61 0.44 12.49 4.19
CA CYS A 61 1.26 13.69 4.06
C CYS A 61 2.68 13.55 4.61
N LYS A 62 3.17 12.32 4.80
CA LYS A 62 4.60 12.11 5.10
C LYS A 62 5.46 12.49 3.90
N LYS A 63 6.72 12.89 4.14
CA LYS A 63 7.64 13.46 3.14
C LYS A 63 7.84 12.62 1.88
N ASP A 64 7.76 11.30 2.01
CA ASP A 64 7.97 10.32 0.93
C ASP A 64 6.66 9.87 0.23
N GLN A 65 5.52 10.44 0.64
CA GLN A 65 4.23 10.12 0.06
C GLN A 65 3.96 10.93 -1.19
N HIS A 66 3.06 10.42 -2.03
CA HIS A 66 2.68 11.03 -3.31
C HIS A 66 2.33 12.51 -3.18
N PHE A 67 1.52 12.89 -2.18
CA PHE A 67 1.05 14.27 -2.05
C PHE A 67 2.18 15.26 -1.72
N MET A 68 3.19 14.84 -0.96
CA MET A 68 4.35 15.68 -0.65
C MET A 68 5.40 15.69 -1.76
N THR A 69 5.48 14.59 -2.53
CA THR A 69 6.49 14.43 -3.60
C THR A 69 6.06 15.10 -4.90
N CYS A 70 4.75 15.05 -5.19
CA CYS A 70 4.19 15.41 -6.49
C CYS A 70 3.46 16.74 -6.53
N PHE A 71 3.34 17.43 -5.40
CA PHE A 71 2.70 18.75 -5.33
C PHE A 71 3.56 19.73 -4.57
N LYS A 72 3.57 20.98 -5.03
CA LYS A 72 4.22 22.09 -4.35
C LYS A 72 3.33 22.53 -3.17
N ILE A 73 3.54 21.90 -2.02
CA ILE A 73 2.75 22.12 -0.81
C ILE A 73 3.60 21.91 0.46
N THR A 74 3.22 22.57 1.55
CA THR A 74 3.78 22.28 2.88
C THR A 74 3.07 21.10 3.56
N GLU A 75 3.70 20.50 4.56
CA GLU A 75 3.10 19.37 5.30
C GLU A 75 1.79 19.76 5.98
N ASN A 76 1.74 20.93 6.62
CA ASN A 76 0.53 21.43 7.27
C ASN A 76 -0.62 21.66 6.28
N GLU A 77 -0.35 22.33 5.15
CA GLU A 77 -1.36 22.52 4.10
C GLU A 77 -1.82 21.17 3.53
N CYS A 78 -0.92 20.20 3.37
CA CYS A 78 -1.28 18.85 2.92
C CYS A 78 -2.24 18.18 3.89
N VAL A 79 -1.93 18.21 5.18
CA VAL A 79 -2.75 17.60 6.22
C VAL A 79 -4.13 18.27 6.28
N ASP A 80 -4.20 19.60 6.22
CA ASP A 80 -5.47 20.30 6.31
C ASP A 80 -6.36 20.08 5.09
N LEU A 81 -5.79 20.02 3.88
CA LEU A 81 -6.54 19.62 2.68
C LEU A 81 -7.00 18.16 2.75
N ASN A 82 -6.14 17.25 3.18
CA ASN A 82 -6.52 15.85 3.29
C ASN A 82 -7.57 15.63 4.39
N LYS A 83 -7.57 16.38 5.50
CA LYS A 83 -8.68 16.33 6.47
C LYS A 83 -10.02 16.64 5.80
N LEU A 84 -10.06 17.71 5.00
CA LEU A 84 -11.26 18.11 4.27
C LEU A 84 -11.72 17.03 3.28
N PHE A 85 -10.80 16.49 2.48
CA PHE A 85 -11.13 15.47 1.46
C PHE A 85 -11.49 14.13 2.09
N VAL A 86 -10.76 13.67 3.11
CA VAL A 86 -11.09 12.45 3.85
C VAL A 86 -12.48 12.57 4.48
N GLN A 87 -12.81 13.71 5.10
CA GLN A 87 -14.15 13.95 5.64
C GLN A 87 -15.23 13.90 4.56
N ALA A 88 -15.00 14.54 3.40
CA ALA A 88 -15.94 14.50 2.28
C ALA A 88 -16.14 13.06 1.77
N CYS A 89 -15.07 12.28 1.62
CA CYS A 89 -15.12 10.90 1.17
C CYS A 89 -15.81 9.98 2.19
N LEU A 90 -15.57 10.17 3.48
CA LEU A 90 -16.26 9.45 4.55
C LEU A 90 -17.76 9.71 4.54
N ASN A 91 -18.17 10.97 4.37
CA ASN A 91 -19.59 11.32 4.30
C ASN A 91 -20.28 10.58 3.15
N ASN A 92 -19.64 10.47 1.99
CA ASN A 92 -20.17 9.79 0.80
C ASN A 92 -20.40 8.29 1.00
N VAL A 93 -19.61 7.63 1.87
CA VAL A 93 -19.72 6.17 2.10
C VAL A 93 -20.39 5.84 3.44
N SER A 94 -20.58 6.82 4.32
CA SER A 94 -21.02 6.61 5.70
C SER A 94 -22.31 5.81 5.81
N LEU A 95 -23.29 5.99 4.91
CA LEU A 95 -24.56 5.26 4.93
C LEU A 95 -24.43 3.79 4.51
N ALA A 96 -23.42 3.46 3.71
CA ALA A 96 -23.17 2.11 3.21
C ALA A 96 -22.30 1.25 4.14
N LEU A 97 -21.59 1.88 5.10
CA LEU A 97 -20.76 1.18 6.07
C LEU A 97 -21.63 0.33 7.03
N PRO A 98 -21.30 -0.96 7.23
CA PRO A 98 -21.95 -1.80 8.23
C PRO A 98 -21.68 -1.27 9.65
N ALA A 99 -22.46 -1.71 10.63
CA ALA A 99 -22.32 -1.27 12.02
C ALA A 99 -20.96 -1.68 12.64
N GLU A 100 -20.42 -2.81 12.21
CA GLU A 100 -19.10 -3.32 12.57
C GLU A 100 -18.40 -3.76 11.29
N LEU A 101 -17.08 -3.58 11.26
CA LEU A 101 -16.23 -3.96 10.15
C LEU A 101 -15.27 -5.05 10.63
N ASN A 102 -15.19 -6.14 9.90
CA ASN A 102 -14.04 -7.03 10.00
C ASN A 102 -12.82 -6.43 9.26
N SER A 103 -11.68 -7.11 9.32
CA SER A 103 -10.43 -6.66 8.68
C SER A 103 -10.55 -6.46 7.17
N ASP A 104 -11.26 -7.34 6.47
CA ASP A 104 -11.41 -7.28 5.01
C ASP A 104 -12.32 -6.12 4.60
N GLU A 105 -13.41 -5.91 5.33
CA GLU A 105 -14.30 -4.76 5.14
C GLU A 105 -13.60 -3.45 5.46
N ALA A 106 -12.87 -3.37 6.57
CA ALA A 106 -12.08 -2.19 6.94
C ALA A 106 -11.05 -1.84 5.87
N THR A 107 -10.40 -2.85 5.30
CA THR A 107 -9.42 -2.69 4.21
C THR A 107 -10.11 -2.19 2.94
N ARG A 108 -11.21 -2.85 2.52
CA ARG A 108 -11.98 -2.46 1.34
C ARG A 108 -12.46 -1.01 1.42
N TRP A 109 -13.11 -0.63 2.52
CA TRP A 109 -13.62 0.72 2.70
C TRP A 109 -12.49 1.74 2.86
N GLY A 110 -11.36 1.36 3.46
CA GLY A 110 -10.15 2.18 3.50
C GLY A 110 -9.63 2.50 2.09
N SER A 111 -9.57 1.51 1.20
CA SER A 111 -9.19 1.72 -0.21
C SER A 111 -10.16 2.65 -0.95
N VAL A 112 -11.47 2.52 -0.71
CA VAL A 112 -12.47 3.41 -1.31
C VAL A 112 -12.25 4.87 -0.88
N ILE A 113 -12.03 5.10 0.41
CA ILE A 113 -11.76 6.45 0.94
C ILE A 113 -10.43 6.98 0.41
N GLY A 114 -9.38 6.16 0.38
CA GLY A 114 -8.06 6.53 -0.12
C GLY A 114 -8.11 6.96 -1.59
N GLN A 115 -8.78 6.19 -2.45
CA GLN A 115 -8.96 6.53 -3.85
C GLN A 115 -9.76 7.83 -4.03
N CYS A 116 -10.90 7.95 -3.33
CA CYS A 116 -11.71 9.18 -3.38
C CYS A 116 -10.89 10.41 -2.96
N THR A 117 -10.08 10.28 -1.90
CA THR A 117 -9.23 11.36 -1.39
C THR A 117 -8.17 11.73 -2.42
N PHE A 118 -7.52 10.74 -3.04
CA PHE A 118 -6.57 10.95 -4.12
C PHE A 118 -7.18 11.68 -5.32
N ASP A 119 -8.37 11.26 -5.76
CA ASP A 119 -9.05 11.85 -6.91
C ASP A 119 -9.44 13.32 -6.66
N LEU A 120 -9.94 13.62 -5.45
CA LEU A 120 -10.21 15.00 -5.04
C LEU A 120 -8.92 15.82 -4.99
N TYR A 121 -7.86 15.27 -4.41
CA TYR A 121 -6.58 15.95 -4.29
C TYR A 121 -6.00 16.30 -5.67
N GLU A 122 -5.87 15.32 -6.57
CA GLU A 122 -5.39 15.53 -7.95
C GLU A 122 -6.23 16.58 -8.69
N LYS A 123 -7.55 16.54 -8.55
CA LYS A 123 -8.46 17.48 -9.20
C LYS A 123 -8.27 18.91 -8.71
N PHE A 124 -8.19 19.12 -7.39
CA PHE A 124 -8.12 20.47 -6.82
C PHE A 124 -6.70 21.04 -6.74
N MET A 125 -5.68 20.18 -6.76
CA MET A 125 -4.27 20.57 -6.65
C MET A 125 -3.50 20.48 -7.98
N GLN A 126 -4.19 20.23 -9.09
CA GLN A 126 -3.59 20.09 -10.41
C GLN A 126 -2.63 21.24 -10.77
N SER A 127 -2.98 22.49 -10.44
CA SER A 127 -2.16 23.68 -10.72
C SER A 127 -0.85 23.73 -9.92
N LYS A 128 -0.77 22.98 -8.81
CA LYS A 128 0.41 22.88 -7.94
C LYS A 128 1.22 21.59 -8.20
N LYS A 129 0.80 20.77 -9.16
CA LYS A 129 1.48 19.51 -9.48
C LYS A 129 2.84 19.78 -10.12
N VAL A 130 3.86 19.05 -9.68
CA VAL A 130 5.22 19.16 -10.24
C VAL A 130 5.34 18.32 -11.50
N SER A 131 6.08 18.82 -12.49
CA SER A 131 6.36 18.07 -13.71
C SER A 131 7.54 17.12 -13.47
N LYS A 132 7.23 15.90 -13.00
CA LYS A 132 8.20 14.81 -12.84
C LYS A 132 7.64 13.50 -13.42
N PRO A 133 8.48 12.62 -14.00
CA PRO A 133 8.02 11.36 -14.57
C PRO A 133 7.16 10.51 -13.62
N GLU A 134 7.56 10.41 -12.35
CA GLU A 134 6.86 9.66 -11.31
C GLU A 134 5.51 10.26 -10.90
N CYS A 135 5.31 11.57 -11.12
CA CYS A 135 4.07 12.27 -10.78
C CYS A 135 3.05 12.26 -11.92
N ASN A 136 3.51 12.05 -13.16
CA ASN A 136 2.69 12.02 -14.35
C ASN A 136 2.16 10.63 -14.68
N GLN A 137 2.73 9.60 -14.05
CA GLN A 137 2.15 8.28 -14.04
C GLN A 137 0.99 8.28 -13.05
N GLN A 138 -0.21 8.62 -13.54
CA GLN A 138 -1.45 8.20 -12.88
C GLN A 138 -1.29 6.73 -12.49
N ALA A 139 -1.82 6.34 -11.32
CA ALA A 139 -1.81 4.99 -10.78
C ALA A 139 -2.31 3.92 -11.79
N LYS A 140 -1.48 3.60 -12.79
CA LYS A 140 -1.69 2.55 -13.80
C LYS A 140 -1.22 1.20 -13.28
N THR A 141 -0.70 1.14 -12.07
CA THR A 141 -0.48 -0.12 -11.35
C THR A 141 -1.66 -0.36 -10.41
N LYS A 142 -2.81 -0.63 -11.02
CA LYS A 142 -3.83 -1.45 -10.39
C LYS A 142 -3.43 -2.92 -10.66
N PRO A 143 -3.07 -3.73 -9.66
CA PRO A 143 -3.14 -5.18 -9.82
C PRO A 143 -4.58 -5.65 -9.99
#